data_AF-A0A6J4YE93-F1
#
_entry.id   AF-A0A6J4YE93-F1
#
_cell.length_a   1.000
_cell.length_b   1.000
_cell.length_c   1.000
_cell.angle_alpha   90.00
_cell.angle_beta   90.00
_cell.angle_gamma   90.00
#
_symmetry.space_group_name_H-M   'P 1'
#
loop_
_entity.id
_entity.type
_entity.pdbx_description
1 polymer ?
#
loop_
_entity_poly.entity_id
_entity_poly.type
_entity_poly.pdbx_seq_one_letter_code
_entity_poly.pdbx_strand_id
1 'polypeptide(L)'
;MRRLYNLTPKEFQESLDVGVEYTSYEKAVELFGTPGKPGKIHEVFDTLMDIALEHDLNDVKLSADKSIDNTLLKDLWKGHNR
;
A
#
# COMPACT_ATOMS: atom_id res chain seq x y z
N MET A 1 9.46 -19.21 -23.27
CA MET A 1 8.44 -18.48 -22.47
C MET A 1 8.24 -19.20 -21.16
N ARG A 2 8.59 -18.57 -20.03
CA ARG A 2 8.44 -19.15 -18.68
C ARG A 2 6.99 -18.93 -18.23
N ARG A 3 6.21 -20.00 -18.06
CA ARG A 3 4.83 -19.94 -17.53
C ARG A 3 4.91 -19.71 -16.02
N LEU A 4 4.70 -18.47 -15.57
CA LEU A 4 4.76 -18.07 -14.15
C LEU A 4 3.50 -18.46 -13.33
N TYR A 5 2.53 -19.17 -13.92
CA TYR A 5 1.18 -19.32 -13.34
C TYR A 5 0.73 -20.78 -13.07
N ASN A 6 1.59 -21.78 -13.26
CA ASN A 6 1.23 -23.19 -13.01
C ASN A 6 1.77 -23.68 -11.65
N LEU A 7 1.54 -22.93 -10.59
CA LEU A 7 1.87 -23.39 -9.23
C LEU A 7 0.76 -24.29 -8.72
N THR A 8 1.12 -25.41 -8.12
CA THR A 8 0.22 -26.15 -7.24
C THR A 8 -0.14 -25.30 -6.02
N PRO A 9 -1.25 -25.58 -5.31
CA PRO A 9 -1.59 -24.85 -4.08
C PRO A 9 -0.46 -24.83 -3.05
N LYS A 10 0.31 -25.92 -2.95
CA LYS A 10 1.46 -26.03 -2.05
C LYS A 10 2.61 -25.11 -2.48
N GLU A 11 2.98 -25.10 -3.75
CA GLU A 11 4.05 -24.22 -4.25
C GLU A 11 3.65 -22.73 -4.17
N PHE A 12 2.36 -22.43 -4.34
CA PHE A 12 1.83 -21.08 -4.10
C PHE A 12 1.97 -20.69 -2.63
N GLN A 13 1.56 -21.56 -1.70
CA GLN A 13 1.71 -21.32 -0.26
C GLN A 13 3.18 -21.10 0.13
N GLU A 14 4.08 -21.97 -0.32
CA GLU A 14 5.53 -21.86 -0.06
C GLU A 14 6.12 -20.55 -0.62
N SER A 15 5.59 -20.05 -1.74
CA SER A 15 6.01 -18.76 -2.29
C SER A 15 5.58 -17.56 -1.43
N LEU A 16 4.47 -17.69 -0.70
CA LEU A 16 4.04 -16.67 0.25
C LEU A 16 4.94 -16.67 1.49
N ASP A 17 5.38 -17.84 1.95
CA ASP A 17 6.19 -17.99 3.16
C ASP A 17 7.60 -17.41 3.03
N VAL A 18 8.15 -17.34 1.81
CA VAL A 18 9.50 -16.83 1.54
C VAL A 18 9.48 -15.47 0.83
N GLY A 19 8.43 -15.19 0.06
CA GLY A 19 8.40 -14.05 -0.86
C GLY A 19 7.58 -12.85 -0.38
N VAL A 20 6.82 -12.97 0.72
CA VAL A 20 5.91 -11.91 1.16
C VAL A 20 6.15 -11.57 2.62
N GLU A 21 6.44 -10.30 2.89
CA GLU A 21 6.46 -9.76 4.24
C GLU A 21 5.10 -9.14 4.57
N TYR A 22 4.46 -9.64 5.62
CA TYR A 22 3.18 -9.10 6.08
C TYR A 22 3.42 -7.93 7.02
N THR A 23 2.74 -6.82 6.74
CA THR A 23 2.75 -5.64 7.61
C THR A 23 1.71 -5.80 8.72
N SER A 24 2.06 -5.47 9.96
CA SER A 24 1.08 -5.48 11.06
C SER A 24 0.00 -4.42 10.85
N TYR A 25 -1.16 -4.62 11.45
CA TYR A 25 -2.24 -3.63 11.38
C TYR A 25 -1.80 -2.26 11.96
N GLU A 26 -1.06 -2.23 13.06
CA GLU A 26 -0.50 -0.99 13.62
C GLU A 26 0.36 -0.27 12.60
N LYS A 27 1.22 -1.03 11.90
CA LYS A 27 2.11 -0.45 10.91
C LYS A 27 1.35 0.04 9.69
N ALA A 28 0.30 -0.68 9.28
CA ALA A 28 -0.60 -0.21 8.23
C ALA A 28 -1.30 1.11 8.62
N VAL A 29 -1.79 1.22 9.86
CA VAL A 29 -2.40 2.46 10.38
C VAL A 29 -1.39 3.61 10.43
N GLU A 30 -0.15 3.35 10.84
CA GLU A 30 0.93 4.37 10.82
C GLU A 30 1.22 4.88 9.40
N LEU A 31 1.31 3.95 8.44
CA LEU A 31 1.67 4.26 7.06
C LEU A 31 0.53 4.94 6.29
N PHE A 32 -0.67 4.35 6.30
CA PHE A 32 -1.81 4.79 5.50
C PHE A 32 -2.69 5.80 6.23
N GLY A 33 -2.72 5.76 7.56
CA GLY A 33 -3.61 6.59 8.38
C GLY A 33 -4.96 5.92 8.62
N THR A 34 -5.95 6.74 8.95
CA THR A 34 -7.34 6.33 9.16
C THR A 34 -8.27 7.31 8.45
N PRO A 35 -9.57 7.00 8.28
CA PRO A 35 -10.50 7.95 7.66
C PRO A 35 -10.41 9.34 8.29
N GLY A 36 -10.11 10.34 7.45
CA GLY A 36 -9.97 11.75 7.87
C GLY A 36 -8.66 12.09 8.59
N LYS A 37 -7.73 11.14 8.73
CA LYS A 37 -6.39 11.37 9.29
C LYS A 37 -5.32 10.73 8.38
N PRO A 38 -4.63 11.51 7.53
CA PRO A 38 -3.60 10.98 6.65
C PRO A 38 -2.46 10.35 7.43
N GLY A 39 -1.93 9.24 6.90
CA GLY A 39 -0.74 8.58 7.42
C GLY A 39 0.54 9.06 6.73
N LYS A 40 1.68 8.50 7.17
CA LYS A 40 3.02 8.90 6.70
C LYS A 40 3.21 8.82 5.18
N ILE A 41 2.53 7.90 4.50
CA ILE A 41 2.68 7.73 3.05
C ILE A 41 2.13 8.93 2.27
N HIS A 42 1.20 9.72 2.83
CA HIS A 42 0.70 10.92 2.17
C HIS A 42 1.80 11.99 2.05
N GLU A 43 2.56 12.22 3.13
CA GLU A 43 3.70 13.13 3.14
C GLU A 43 4.81 12.68 2.19
N VAL A 44 5.13 11.39 2.20
CA VAL A 44 6.12 10.81 1.27
C VAL A 44 5.67 10.96 -0.18
N PHE A 45 4.39 10.70 -0.45
CA PHE A 45 3.81 10.86 -1.78
C PHE A 45 3.92 12.31 -2.27
N ASP A 46 3.51 13.28 -1.45
CA ASP A 46 3.59 14.69 -1.82
C ASP A 46 5.03 15.13 -2.09
N THR A 47 5.98 14.67 -1.28
CA THR A 47 7.42 14.92 -1.46
C THR A 47 7.93 14.33 -2.77
N LEU A 48 7.57 13.08 -3.09
CA LEU A 48 7.96 12.45 -4.35
C LEU A 48 7.35 13.16 -5.56
N MET A 49 6.12 13.65 -5.44
CA MET A 49 5.47 14.40 -6.50
C MET A 49 6.14 15.77 -6.72
N ASP A 50 6.58 16.44 -5.66
CA ASP A 50 7.35 17.69 -5.76
C ASP A 50 8.70 17.45 -6.45
N ILE A 51 9.43 16.41 -6.04
CA ILE A 51 10.69 16.01 -6.69
C ILE A 51 10.47 15.67 -8.17
N ALA A 52 9.37 14.96 -8.49
CA ALA A 52 9.07 14.59 -9.86
C ALA A 52 8.79 15.81 -10.74
N LEU A 53 8.16 16.86 -10.21
CA LEU A 53 7.95 18.12 -10.92
C LEU A 53 9.24 18.91 -11.09
N GLU A 54 10.07 18.97 -10.04
CA GLU A 54 11.36 19.68 -10.07
C GLU A 54 12.30 19.13 -11.14
N HIS A 55 12.23 17.82 -11.42
CA HIS A 55 13.05 17.14 -12.42
C HIS A 55 12.33 16.85 -13.74
N ASP A 56 11.20 17.50 -14.01
CA ASP A 56 10.41 17.33 -15.24
C ASP A 56 10.04 15.85 -15.54
N LEU A 57 9.91 15.02 -14.49
CA LEU A 57 9.48 13.62 -14.60
C LEU A 57 7.95 13.50 -14.75
N ASN A 58 7.21 14.52 -14.28
CA ASN A 58 5.76 14.63 -14.39
C ASN A 58 5.36 16.04 -14.81
N ASP A 59 4.29 16.16 -15.61
CA ASP A 59 3.74 17.47 -16.01
C ASP A 59 2.79 18.06 -14.95
N VAL A 60 2.28 17.22 -14.05
CA VAL A 60 1.23 17.59 -13.08
C VAL A 60 1.46 16.95 -11.71
N LYS A 61 1.09 17.69 -10.65
CA LYS A 61 1.07 17.15 -9.29
C LYS A 61 -0.17 16.27 -9.09
N LEU A 62 0.03 15.00 -8.76
CA LEU A 62 -1.01 14.13 -8.24
C LEU A 62 -1.29 14.47 -6.77
N SER A 63 -2.53 14.26 -6.35
CA SER A 63 -2.97 14.52 -4.98
C SER A 63 -2.92 13.23 -4.17
N ALA A 64 -2.19 13.23 -3.05
CA ALA A 64 -2.16 12.09 -2.13
C ALA A 64 -3.57 11.61 -1.76
N ASP A 65 -4.47 12.53 -1.38
CA ASP A 65 -5.86 12.22 -1.01
C ASP A 65 -6.71 11.57 -2.13
N LYS A 66 -6.33 11.77 -3.40
CA LYS A 66 -7.00 11.13 -4.55
C LYS A 66 -6.33 9.82 -4.97
N SER A 67 -5.11 9.58 -4.51
CA SER A 67 -4.28 8.44 -4.88
C SER A 67 -4.20 7.38 -3.78
N ILE A 68 -4.49 7.75 -2.53
CA ILE A 68 -4.40 6.88 -1.37
C ILE A 68 -5.78 6.80 -0.70
N ASP A 69 -6.36 5.60 -0.66
CA ASP A 69 -7.60 5.32 0.05
C ASP A 69 -7.31 4.76 1.45
N ASN A 70 -7.34 5.64 2.46
CA ASN A 70 -7.18 5.26 3.86
C ASN A 70 -8.49 4.76 4.51
N THR A 71 -9.59 4.70 3.75
CA THR A 71 -10.85 4.14 4.25
C THR A 71 -10.83 2.62 4.32
N LEU A 72 -9.90 1.97 3.62
CA LEU A 72 -9.73 0.51 3.63
C LEU A 72 -9.40 -0.07 5.02
N LEU A 73 -8.80 0.74 5.91
CA LEU A 73 -8.52 0.33 7.29
C LEU A 73 -9.70 0.54 8.23
N LYS A 74 -10.76 1.23 7.77
CA LYS A 74 -12.00 1.38 8.52
C LYS A 74 -12.70 0.03 8.58
N ASP A 75 -13.17 -0.34 9.76
CA ASP A 75 -13.98 -1.54 9.98
C ASP A 75 -13.32 -2.87 9.55
N LEU A 76 -11.99 -2.91 9.36
CA LEU A 76 -11.28 -4.12 8.92
C LEU A 76 -11.58 -5.35 9.80
N TRP A 77 -11.78 -5.12 11.09
CA TRP A 77 -12.09 -6.16 12.08
C TRP A 77 -13.57 -6.23 12.45
N LYS A 78 -14.46 -5.54 11.73
CA LYS A 78 -15.88 -5.49 12.08
C LYS A 78 -16.49 -6.89 11.95
N GLY A 79 -16.95 -7.44 13.08
CA GLY A 79 -17.53 -8.78 13.15
C GLY A 79 -16.50 -9.91 13.26
N HIS A 80 -15.22 -9.59 13.41
CA HIS A 80 -14.13 -10.56 13.53
C HIS A 80 -13.22 -10.22 14.72
N ASN A 81 -12.61 -11.24 15.32
CA ASN A 81 -11.53 -11.02 16.27
C ASN A 81 -10.26 -10.67 15.51
N ARG A 82 -9.49 -9.76 16.09
CA ARG A 82 -8.16 -9.41 15.63
C ARG A 82 -7.15 -10.50 15.93
#